data_AF-A0A553XF29-F1
#
_entry.id   AF-A0A553XF29-F1
#
_cell.length_a   1.000
_cell.length_b   1.000
_cell.length_c   1.000
_cell.angle_alpha   90.00
_cell.angle_beta   90.00
_cell.angle_gamma   90.00
#
_symmetry.space_group_name_H-M   'P 1'
#
loop_
_entity.id
_entity.type
_entity.pdbx_description
1 polymer ?
#
loop_
_entity_poly.entity_id
_entity_poly.type
_entity_poly.pdbx_seq_one_letter_code
_entity_poly.pdbx_strand_id
1 'polypeptide(L)'
;MKSNQYLPRAVSLGAGAVIATTAASSLAPYALPGHLLATCVMSAGASGMWLANYAIDRVTVRSLRCTAAECTLTVRLRGTDAAESRRWQEAVADHPQHRLPH
;
A
#
# COMPACT_ATOMS: atom_id res chain seq x y z
N MET A 1 19.04 -8.10 -5.16
CA MET A 1 17.74 -7.38 -5.20
C MET A 1 16.72 -7.83 -4.13
N LYS A 2 17.12 -8.29 -2.93
CA LYS A 2 16.17 -8.75 -1.87
C LYS A 2 15.72 -7.65 -0.88
N SER A 3 16.40 -6.50 -0.90
CA SER A 3 16.19 -5.39 0.06
C SER A 3 14.84 -4.67 -0.10
N ASN A 4 14.31 -4.58 -1.33
CA ASN A 4 13.15 -3.72 -1.63
C ASN A 4 11.83 -4.19 -1.01
N GLN A 5 11.74 -5.49 -0.66
CA GLN A 5 10.57 -6.08 0.01
C GLN A 5 10.49 -5.74 1.50
N TYR A 6 11.62 -5.51 2.17
CA TYR A 6 11.65 -5.33 3.63
C TYR A 6 11.37 -3.89 4.05
N LEU A 7 11.71 -2.92 3.19
CA LEU A 7 11.41 -1.50 3.40
C LEU A 7 9.92 -1.23 3.72
N PRO A 8 8.93 -1.67 2.92
CA PRO A 8 7.53 -1.38 3.22
C PRO A 8 7.04 -2.07 4.51
N ARG A 9 7.59 -3.25 4.85
CA ARG A 9 7.30 -3.93 6.11
C ARG A 9 7.89 -3.18 7.30
N ALA A 10 9.13 -2.71 7.20
CA ALA A 10 9.76 -1.91 8.23
C ALA A 10 9.02 -0.58 8.46
N VAL A 11 8.58 0.08 7.37
CA VAL A 11 7.81 1.33 7.45
C VAL A 11 6.46 1.12 8.15
N SER A 12 5.71 0.08 7.79
CA SER A 12 4.41 -0.19 8.41
C SER A 12 4.52 -0.56 9.89
N LEU A 13 5.50 -1.38 10.26
CA LEU A 13 5.80 -1.70 11.66
C LEU A 13 6.24 -0.45 12.44
N GLY A 14 7.10 0.37 11.85
CA GLY A 14 7.55 1.62 12.45
C GLY A 14 6.40 2.61 12.69
N ALA A 15 5.50 2.77 11.72
CA ALA A 15 4.33 3.64 11.86
C ALA A 15 3.41 3.18 13.01
N GLY A 16 3.15 1.87 13.10
CA GLY A 16 2.39 1.30 14.20
C GLY A 16 3.06 1.51 15.56
N ALA A 17 4.38 1.30 15.65
CA ALA A 17 5.16 1.50 16.86
C ALA A 17 5.16 2.97 17.33
N VAL A 18 5.32 3.93 16.42
CA VAL A 18 5.28 5.37 16.73
C VAL A 18 3.91 5.78 17.26
N ILE A 19 2.83 5.30 16.63
CA ILE A 19 1.47 5.61 17.09
C ILE A 19 1.21 4.98 18.46
N ALA A 20 1.65 3.74 18.67
CA ALA A 20 1.53 3.05 19.94
C ALA A 20 2.27 3.78 21.08
N THR A 21 3.53 4.19 20.86
CA THR A 21 4.31 4.92 21.87
C THR A 21 3.73 6.30 22.17
N THR A 22 3.25 7.00 21.14
CA THR A 22 2.58 8.31 21.30
C THR A 22 1.26 8.19 22.04
N ALA A 23 0.48 7.15 21.77
CA ALA A 23 -0.73 6.85 22.52
C ALA A 23 -0.40 6.53 23.99
N ALA A 24 0.61 5.68 24.23
CA ALA A 24 1.02 5.32 25.59
C ALA A 24 1.49 6.55 26.40
N SER A 25 2.28 7.45 25.80
CA SER A 25 2.73 8.68 26.47
C SER A 25 1.59 9.65 26.74
N SER A 26 0.64 9.76 25.81
CA SER A 26 -0.55 10.60 25.97
C SER A 26 -1.51 10.07 27.04
N LEU A 27 -1.56 8.74 27.23
CA LEU A 27 -2.42 8.07 28.21
C LEU A 27 -1.77 7.93 29.59
N ALA A 28 -0.45 8.06 29.70
CA ALA A 28 0.30 7.98 30.95
C ALA A 28 -0.26 8.85 32.10
N PRO A 29 -0.67 10.12 31.90
CA PRO A 29 -1.17 10.95 33.01
C PRO A 29 -2.54 10.53 33.54
N TYR A 30 -3.29 9.69 32.84
CA TYR A 30 -4.67 9.35 33.20
C TYR A 30 -4.78 8.10 34.09
N ALA A 31 -3.65 7.50 34.50
CA ALA A 31 -3.58 6.35 35.42
C ALA A 31 -4.60 5.23 35.12
N LEU A 32 -4.79 4.91 33.83
CA LEU A 32 -5.76 3.89 33.42
C LEU A 32 -5.35 2.50 33.91
N PRO A 33 -6.32 1.60 34.13
CA PRO A 33 -6.07 0.18 34.29
C PRO A 33 -5.17 -0.36 33.17
N GLY A 34 -4.12 -1.09 33.52
CA GLY A 34 -3.09 -1.51 32.56
C GLY A 34 -3.62 -2.33 31.38
N HIS A 35 -4.69 -3.10 31.58
CA HIS A 35 -5.34 -3.85 30.50
C HIS A 35 -6.01 -2.92 29.48
N LEU A 36 -6.69 -1.85 29.91
CA LEU A 36 -7.29 -0.86 29.01
C LEU A 36 -6.22 -0.11 28.24
N LEU A 37 -5.15 0.31 28.91
CA LEU A 37 -4.01 0.96 28.27
C LEU A 37 -3.41 0.04 27.20
N ALA A 38 -3.14 -1.23 27.52
CA ALA A 38 -2.58 -2.18 26.57
C ALA A 38 -3.48 -2.38 25.35
N THR A 39 -4.79 -2.58 25.55
CA THR A 39 -5.74 -2.75 24.44
C THR A 39 -5.84 -1.51 23.55
N CYS A 40 -5.85 -0.31 24.13
CA CYS A 40 -5.92 0.96 23.41
C CYS A 40 -4.65 1.22 22.60
N VAL A 41 -3.48 1.02 23.20
CA VAL A 41 -2.19 1.19 22.53
C VAL A 41 -2.03 0.18 21.39
N MET A 42 -2.41 -1.08 21.61
CA MET A 42 -2.39 -2.12 20.56
C MET A 42 -3.35 -1.81 19.42
N SER A 43 -4.58 -1.36 19.72
CA SER A 43 -5.58 -1.03 18.68
C SER A 43 -5.17 0.20 17.86
N ALA A 44 -4.64 1.24 18.51
CA ALA A 44 -4.10 2.42 17.85
C ALA A 44 -2.89 2.06 16.97
N GLY A 45 -1.93 1.28 17.49
CA GLY A 45 -0.78 0.82 16.74
C GLY A 45 -1.15 -0.06 15.54
N ALA A 46 -2.10 -0.99 15.71
CA ALA A 46 -2.61 -1.82 14.63
C ALA A 46 -3.29 -0.98 13.53
N SER A 47 -4.08 0.02 13.93
CA SER A 47 -4.72 0.95 12.99
C SER A 47 -3.68 1.77 12.21
N GLY A 48 -2.62 2.22 12.89
CA GLY A 48 -1.48 2.90 12.28
C GLY A 48 -0.74 2.04 11.26
N MET A 49 -0.45 0.79 11.62
CA MET A 49 0.17 -0.19 10.72
C MET A 49 -0.72 -0.48 9.50
N TRP A 50 -2.02 -0.62 9.72
CA TRP A 50 -2.99 -0.81 8.63
C TRP A 50 -3.01 0.39 7.68
N LEU A 51 -3.07 1.61 8.21
CA LEU A 51 -3.05 2.84 7.41
C LEU A 51 -1.76 2.95 6.57
N ALA A 52 -0.61 2.64 7.16
CA ALA A 52 0.66 2.64 6.46
C ALA A 52 0.69 1.61 5.32
N ASN A 53 0.20 0.40 5.56
CA ASN A 53 0.09 -0.63 4.51
C ASN A 53 -0.87 -0.22 3.40
N TYR A 54 -1.99 0.40 3.76
CA TYR A 54 -2.95 0.93 2.79
C TYR A 54 -2.32 2.04 1.93
N ALA A 55 -1.59 2.98 2.53
CA ALA A 55 -0.89 4.03 1.81
C ALA A 55 0.19 3.46 0.87
N ILE A 56 0.98 2.49 1.34
CA ILE A 56 1.98 1.79 0.53
C ILE A 56 1.30 1.09 -0.65
N ASP A 57 0.16 0.42 -0.44
CA ASP A 57 -0.58 -0.23 -1.52
C ASP A 57 -1.02 0.80 -2.56
N ARG A 58 -1.57 1.93 -2.14
CA ARG A 58 -2.02 3.00 -3.04
C ARG A 58 -0.90 3.62 -3.87
N VAL A 59 0.32 3.72 -3.33
CA VAL A 59 1.48 4.29 -4.03
C VAL A 59 2.18 3.26 -4.91
N THR A 60 2.20 1.99 -4.51
CA THR A 60 2.88 0.91 -5.24
C THR A 60 2.01 0.29 -6.33
N VAL A 61 0.70 0.50 -6.27
CA VAL A 61 -0.25 0.04 -7.29
C VAL A 61 -0.35 1.07 -8.41
N ARG A 62 -0.02 0.65 -9.63
CA ARG A 62 -0.26 1.42 -10.86
C ARG A 62 -1.36 0.74 -11.65
N SER A 63 -2.41 1.49 -11.99
CA SER A 63 -3.43 1.03 -12.95
C SER A 63 -3.13 1.62 -14.33
N LEU A 64 -2.89 0.76 -15.31
CA LEU A 64 -2.74 1.13 -16.71
C LEU A 64 -4.03 0.78 -17.44
N ARG A 65 -4.59 1.75 -18.16
CA ARG A 65 -5.77 1.58 -19.01
C ARG A 65 -5.36 1.75 -20.46
N CYS A 66 -5.98 1.00 -21.35
CA CYS A 66 -5.84 1.31 -22.77
C CYS A 66 -6.52 2.66 -23.08
N THR A 67 -5.91 3.45 -23.97
CA THR A 67 -6.40 4.78 -24.38
C THR A 67 -7.32 4.74 -25.61
N ALA A 68 -7.50 3.57 -26.22
CA ALA A 68 -8.37 3.43 -27.39
C ALA A 68 -9.86 3.58 -27.00
N ALA A 69 -10.63 4.23 -27.87
CA ALA A 69 -12.08 4.34 -27.71
C ALA A 69 -12.70 2.93 -27.68
N GLU A 70 -13.63 2.71 -26.77
CA GLU A 70 -14.37 1.45 -26.56
C GLU A 70 -13.58 0.27 -25.96
N CYS A 71 -12.28 0.44 -25.64
CA CYS A 71 -11.52 -0.60 -24.95
C CYS A 71 -11.63 -0.48 -23.42
N THR A 72 -12.06 -1.55 -22.75
CA THR A 72 -12.19 -1.59 -21.27
C THR A 72 -11.01 -2.27 -20.58
N LEU A 73 -9.94 -2.63 -21.30
CA LEU A 73 -8.79 -3.31 -20.71
C LEU A 73 -8.13 -2.42 -19.65
N THR A 74 -8.07 -2.94 -18.43
CA THR A 74 -7.37 -2.33 -17.30
C THR A 74 -6.43 -3.34 -16.67
N VAL A 75 -5.15 -3.00 -16.56
CA VAL A 75 -4.14 -3.81 -15.89
C VAL A 75 -3.73 -3.13 -14.59
N ARG A 76 -3.75 -3.88 -13.49
CA ARG A 76 -3.32 -3.42 -12.17
C ARG A 76 -1.99 -4.07 -11.82
N LEU A 77 -0.95 -3.24 -11.72
CA LEU A 77 0.42 -3.66 -11.46
C LEU A 77 0.83 -3.24 -10.06
N ARG A 78 1.67 -4.04 -9.40
CA ARG A 78 2.18 -3.74 -8.07
C ARG A 78 3.69 -3.87 -8.04
N GLY A 79 4.37 -2.83 -7.57
CA GLY A 79 5.82 -2.85 -7.36
C GLY A 79 6.66 -2.92 -8.64
N THR A 80 6.12 -2.45 -9.77
CA THR A 80 6.85 -2.40 -11.04
C THR A 80 7.85 -1.25 -11.04
N ASP A 81 9.05 -1.50 -11.57
CA ASP A 81 10.02 -0.44 -11.82
C ASP A 81 9.61 0.41 -13.03
N ALA A 82 10.36 1.48 -13.34
CA ALA A 82 10.06 2.36 -14.46
C ALA A 82 10.12 1.65 -15.83
N ALA A 83 11.06 0.72 -16.02
CA ALA A 83 11.23 -0.02 -17.26
C ALA A 83 10.15 -1.10 -17.44
N GLU A 84 9.75 -1.77 -16.37
CA GLU A 84 8.64 -2.72 -16.33
C GLU A 84 7.31 -1.99 -16.53
N SER A 85 7.12 -0.82 -15.90
CA SER A 85 5.93 0.01 -16.11
C SER A 85 5.80 0.44 -17.57
N ARG A 86 6.90 0.79 -18.24
CA ARG A 86 6.93 1.10 -19.68
C ARG A 86 6.58 -0.12 -20.53
N ARG A 87 7.16 -1.29 -20.24
CA ARG A 87 6.83 -2.55 -20.94
C ARG A 87 5.35 -2.90 -20.84
N TRP A 88 4.75 -2.68 -19.67
CA TRP A 88 3.32 -2.89 -19.50
C TRP A 88 2.46 -1.83 -20.20
N GLN A 89 2.92 -0.59 -20.31
CA GLN A 89 2.25 0.42 -21.14
C GLN A 89 2.24 0.00 -22.61
N GLU A 90 3.37 -0.48 -23.12
CA GLU A 90 3.50 -0.98 -24.49
C GLU A 90 2.63 -2.23 -24.72
N ALA A 91 2.61 -3.17 -23.76
CA ALA A 91 1.76 -4.36 -23.82
C ALA A 91 0.25 -4.03 -23.77
N VAL A 92 -0.14 -3.01 -23.01
CA VAL A 92 -1.53 -2.50 -22.96
C VAL A 92 -1.88 -1.71 -24.23
N ALA A 93 -0.91 -1.17 -24.96
CA ALA A 93 -1.15 -0.52 -26.24
C ALA A 93 -1.33 -1.54 -27.40
N ASP A 94 -0.55 -2.64 -27.40
CA ASP A 94 -0.52 -3.65 -28.48
C ASP A 94 -1.27 -4.95 -28.13
N HIS A 95 -2.31 -4.86 -27.31
CA HIS A 95 -3.03 -6.05 -26.83
C HIS A 95 -4.02 -6.58 -27.89
N PRO A 96 -4.30 -7.90 -27.90
CA PRO A 96 -5.02 -8.57 -28.99
C PRO A 96 -6.47 -8.14 -29.20
N GLN A 97 -7.11 -7.46 -28.23
CA GLN A 97 -8.46 -6.89 -28.43
C GLN A 97 -8.47 -5.76 -29.47
N HIS A 98 -7.31 -5.21 -29.86
CA HIS A 98 -7.18 -4.30 -31.01
C HIS A 98 -6.86 -4.98 -32.35
N ARG A 99 -6.48 -6.26 -32.33
CA ARG A 99 -6.06 -7.00 -33.54
C ARG A 99 -7.15 -7.87 -34.15
N LEU A 100 -8.29 -8.02 -33.50
CA LEU A 100 -9.42 -8.80 -34.01
C LEU A 100 -10.38 -7.87 -34.76
N PRO A 101 -10.42 -7.89 -36.10
CA PRO A 101 -11.48 -7.22 -36.85
C PRO A 101 -12.82 -7.89 -36.48
N HIS A 102 -13.83 -7.07 -36.18
CA HIS A 102 -15.22 -7.50 -36.15
C HIS A 102 -15.71 -7.75 -37.58
#